data_AF-A0A2U2BXK4-F1
#
_entry.id   AF-A0A2U2BXK4-F1
#
_cell.length_a   1.000
_cell.length_b   1.000
_cell.length_c   1.000
_cell.angle_alpha   90.00
_cell.angle_beta   90.00
_cell.angle_gamma   90.00
#
_symmetry.space_group_name_H-M   'P 1'
#
loop_
_entity.id
_entity.type
_entity.pdbx_description
1 polymer ?
#
loop_
_entity_poly.entity_id
_entity_poly.type
_entity_poly.pdbx_seq_one_letter_code
_entity_poly.pdbx_strand_id
1 'polypeptide(L)'
;MALSLFVAAPAAAETLRADERFTQTRLVFSVNGSYTNYTLTVSGPQGFHAQAHGERSAPTLRLADYGEVPDGVYNYQLTAATDRFREQVSQASRMNNGRENTTMRPRVGASVSGAFHVRDGRIREFEDIEESQGL
;
A
#
# COMPACT_ATOMS: atom_id res chain seq x y z
N MET A 1 -5.91 -40.36 -9.66
CA MET A 1 -5.41 -39.01 -9.95
C MET A 1 -5.77 -38.12 -8.77
N ALA A 2 -4.79 -37.68 -7.98
CA ALA A 2 -5.01 -36.77 -6.86
C ALA A 2 -4.63 -35.35 -7.30
N LEU A 3 -5.58 -34.43 -7.23
CA LEU A 3 -5.42 -33.02 -7.56
C LEU A 3 -4.88 -32.30 -6.30
N SER A 4 -3.59 -32.01 -6.27
CA SER A 4 -2.97 -31.22 -5.19
C SER A 4 -3.32 -29.75 -5.35
N LEU A 5 -4.12 -29.22 -4.41
CA LEU A 5 -4.43 -27.80 -4.29
C LEU A 5 -3.27 -27.10 -3.56
N PHE A 6 -2.48 -26.29 -4.27
CA PHE A 6 -1.48 -25.42 -3.64
C PHE A 6 -2.20 -24.19 -3.04
N VAL A 7 -2.31 -24.14 -1.72
CA VAL A 7 -2.68 -22.91 -1.00
C VAL A 7 -1.43 -22.05 -0.92
N ALA A 8 -1.39 -20.94 -1.67
CA ALA A 8 -0.36 -19.93 -1.51
C ALA A 8 -0.56 -19.25 -0.15
N ALA A 9 0.38 -19.44 0.78
CA ALA A 9 0.37 -18.70 2.04
C ALA A 9 0.57 -17.20 1.74
N PRO A 10 -0.26 -16.30 2.30
CA PRO A 10 -0.01 -14.87 2.15
C PRO A 10 1.34 -14.55 2.79
N ALA A 11 2.25 -13.95 2.02
CA ALA A 11 3.48 -13.41 2.56
C ALA A 11 3.09 -12.38 3.64
N ALA A 12 3.37 -12.68 4.90
CA ALA A 12 3.03 -11.80 6.02
C ALA A 12 3.79 -10.47 5.88
N ALA A 13 3.16 -9.50 5.24
CA ALA A 13 3.49 -8.09 5.37
C ALA A 13 2.94 -7.64 6.73
N GLU A 14 3.73 -6.86 7.45
CA GLU A 14 3.27 -6.27 8.70
C GLU A 14 2.22 -5.20 8.42
N THR A 15 1.33 -4.95 9.38
CA THR A 15 0.41 -3.81 9.26
C THR A 15 1.19 -2.52 9.46
N LEU A 16 1.18 -1.64 8.46
CA LEU A 16 1.75 -0.31 8.57
C LEU A 16 0.86 0.53 9.47
N ARG A 17 1.43 1.12 10.52
CA ARG A 17 0.71 2.04 11.42
C ARG A 17 0.71 3.43 10.82
N ALA A 18 -0.31 3.75 10.04
CA ALA A 18 -0.49 5.07 9.46
C ALA A 18 -1.93 5.55 9.67
N ASP A 19 -2.07 6.83 9.98
CA ASP A 19 -3.34 7.54 10.02
C ASP A 19 -3.53 8.26 8.67
N GLU A 20 -4.54 7.87 7.90
CA GLU A 20 -4.95 8.61 6.71
C GLU A 20 -5.63 9.93 7.07
N ARG A 21 -5.38 10.95 6.26
CA ARG A 21 -6.09 12.23 6.26
C ARG A 21 -6.36 12.68 4.84
N PHE A 22 -7.63 12.91 4.54
CA PHE A 22 -8.05 13.42 3.23
C PHE A 22 -8.33 14.92 3.29
N THR A 23 -7.74 15.69 2.38
CA THR A 23 -7.95 17.15 2.33
C THR A 23 -8.21 17.62 0.90
N GLN A 24 -9.48 17.88 0.57
CA GLN A 24 -9.95 18.28 -0.76
C GLN A 24 -9.47 17.39 -1.90
N THR A 25 -8.22 17.55 -2.36
CA THR A 25 -7.61 16.78 -3.46
C THR A 25 -6.38 15.99 -3.04
N ARG A 26 -6.00 16.04 -1.75
CA ARG A 26 -4.77 15.44 -1.22
C ARG A 26 -5.06 14.27 -0.30
N LEU A 27 -4.22 13.26 -0.44
CA LEU A 27 -4.06 12.15 0.47
C LEU A 27 -2.78 12.39 1.28
N VAL A 28 -2.92 12.43 2.60
CA VAL A 28 -1.81 12.64 3.54
C VAL A 28 -1.82 11.48 4.53
N PHE A 29 -0.63 10.97 4.87
CA PHE A 29 -0.47 9.89 5.84
C PHE A 29 0.43 10.35 6.97
N SER A 30 -0.03 10.17 8.21
CA SER A 30 0.81 10.34 9.40
C SER A 30 1.26 8.96 9.85
N VAL A 31 2.57 8.69 9.85
CA VAL A 31 3.09 7.35 10.16
C VAL A 31 3.66 7.31 11.56
N ASN A 32 3.24 6.31 12.34
CA ASN A 32 3.70 6.09 13.71
C ASN A 32 4.68 4.90 13.74
N GLY A 33 5.99 5.19 13.66
CA GLY A 33 7.06 4.19 13.75
C GLY A 33 8.23 4.45 12.81
N SER A 34 9.25 3.58 12.87
CA SER A 34 10.44 3.67 12.03
C SER A 34 10.27 2.87 10.74
N TYR A 35 9.88 3.54 9.65
CA TYR A 35 9.80 2.92 8.34
C TYR A 35 10.60 3.72 7.29
N THR A 36 10.91 3.06 6.18
CA THR A 36 11.68 3.62 5.05
C THR A 36 11.12 3.13 3.73
N ASN A 37 11.50 3.75 2.61
CA ASN A 37 11.11 3.31 1.25
C ASN A 37 9.59 3.21 1.10
N TYR A 38 8.90 4.30 1.41
CA TYR A 38 7.47 4.42 1.28
C TYR A 38 7.06 4.45 -0.18
N THR A 39 6.04 3.68 -0.55
CA THR A 39 5.39 3.76 -1.85
C THR A 39 3.89 3.83 -1.65
N LEU A 40 3.30 4.94 -2.09
CA LEU A 40 1.86 5.13 -2.14
C LEU A 40 1.39 4.90 -3.56
N THR A 41 0.45 3.98 -3.73
CA THR A 41 -0.23 3.71 -4.98
C THR A 41 -1.71 4.02 -4.80
N VAL A 42 -2.30 4.71 -5.78
CA VAL A 42 -3.73 5.03 -5.82
C VAL A 42 -4.28 4.57 -7.16
N SER A 43 -5.37 3.82 -7.14
CA SER A 43 -6.10 3.39 -8.33
C SER A 43 -7.56 3.82 -8.26
N GLY A 44 -8.16 4.14 -9.39
CA GLY A 44 -9.51 4.70 -9.44
C GLY A 44 -10.26 4.38 -10.73
N PRO A 45 -11.43 5.01 -10.91
CA PRO A 45 -12.26 4.82 -12.09
C PRO A 45 -11.53 5.21 -13.38
N GLN A 46 -12.02 4.71 -14.52
CA GLN A 46 -11.51 5.05 -15.85
C GLN A 46 -10.00 4.78 -16.03
N GLY A 47 -9.45 3.83 -15.27
CA GLY A 47 -8.02 3.49 -15.34
C GLY A 47 -7.11 4.50 -14.64
N PHE A 48 -7.65 5.39 -13.80
CA PHE A 48 -6.83 6.28 -12.99
C PHE A 48 -5.82 5.47 -12.17
N HIS A 49 -4.55 5.84 -12.28
CA HIS A 49 -3.48 5.26 -11.50
C HIS A 49 -2.43 6.31 -11.20
N ALA A 50 -2.10 6.48 -9.93
CA ALA A 50 -1.08 7.42 -9.47
C ALA A 50 -0.16 6.73 -8.46
N GLN A 51 1.12 7.06 -8.50
CA GLN A 51 2.11 6.54 -7.57
C GLN A 51 3.04 7.64 -7.10
N ALA A 52 3.38 7.61 -5.82
CA ALA A 52 4.37 8.48 -5.21
C ALA A 52 5.33 7.68 -4.32
N HIS A 53 6.58 8.12 -4.25
CA HIS A 53 7.63 7.47 -3.47
C HIS A 53 8.27 8.45 -2.49
N GLY A 54 8.64 7.96 -1.30
CA GLY A 54 9.40 8.71 -0.32
C GLY A 54 10.38 7.81 0.42
N GLU A 55 11.66 8.18 0.49
CA GLU A 55 12.68 7.35 1.13
C GLU A 55 12.52 7.33 2.66
N ARG A 56 12.25 8.49 3.26
CA ARG A 56 12.28 8.71 4.72
C ARG A 56 10.94 9.10 5.33
N SER A 57 9.96 9.49 4.52
CA SER A 57 8.64 9.93 4.95
C SER A 57 7.57 9.42 4.00
N ALA A 58 6.36 9.23 4.51
CA ALA A 58 5.22 8.89 3.67
C ALA A 58 4.98 10.01 2.64
N PRO A 59 4.80 9.67 1.35
CA PRO A 59 4.55 10.65 0.32
C PRO A 59 3.15 11.25 0.48
N THR A 60 3.02 12.53 0.13
CA THR A 60 1.71 13.17 -0.09
C THR A 60 1.38 13.08 -1.56
N LEU A 61 0.13 12.74 -1.89
CA LEU A 61 -0.33 12.65 -3.26
C LEU A 61 -1.51 13.58 -3.47
N ARG A 62 -1.47 14.37 -4.54
CA ARG A 62 -2.57 15.24 -4.95
C ARG A 62 -3.16 14.74 -6.26
N LEU A 63 -4.43 14.39 -6.25
CA LEU A 63 -5.10 13.78 -7.41
C LEU A 63 -5.11 14.72 -8.62
N ALA A 64 -5.29 16.03 -8.37
CA ALA A 64 -5.32 17.06 -9.41
C ALA A 64 -4.00 17.21 -10.18
N ASP A 65 -2.88 16.71 -9.65
CA ASP A 65 -1.59 16.77 -10.35
C ASP A 65 -1.50 15.70 -11.47
N TYR A 66 -2.43 14.75 -11.50
CA TYR A 66 -2.50 13.67 -12.49
C TYR A 66 -3.57 13.91 -13.58
N GLY A 67 -4.12 15.13 -13.65
CA GLY A 67 -5.08 15.55 -14.67
C GLY A 67 -6.52 15.60 -14.16
N GLU A 68 -7.47 15.31 -15.05
CA GLU A 68 -8.87 15.18 -14.69
C GLU A 68 -9.03 14.03 -13.69
N VAL A 69 -9.79 14.27 -12.61
CA VAL A 69 -10.02 13.29 -11.55
C VAL A 69 -11.47 12.84 -11.66
N PRO A 70 -11.75 11.67 -12.29
CA PRO A 70 -13.10 11.17 -12.40
C PRO A 70 -13.76 10.97 -11.04
N ASP A 71 -15.05 11.22 -10.98
CA ASP A 71 -15.83 10.89 -9.80
C ASP A 71 -15.95 9.36 -9.64
N GLY A 72 -15.94 8.89 -8.40
CA GLY A 72 -16.12 7.48 -8.05
C GLY A 72 -15.25 7.02 -6.89
N VAL A 73 -15.12 5.69 -6.77
CA VAL A 73 -14.37 5.03 -5.68
C VAL A 73 -12.92 4.87 -6.09
N TYR A 74 -12.01 5.31 -5.21
CA TYR A 74 -10.58 5.15 -5.35
C TYR A 74 -10.07 4.23 -4.25
N ASN A 75 -9.09 3.40 -4.59
CA ASN A 75 -8.37 2.55 -3.66
C ASN A 75 -6.96 3.08 -3.51
N TYR A 76 -6.41 3.01 -2.30
CA TYR A 76 -5.01 3.29 -2.06
C TYR A 76 -4.33 2.13 -1.36
N GLN A 77 -3.02 2.03 -1.58
CA GLN A 77 -2.13 1.15 -0.85
C GLN A 77 -0.85 1.93 -0.53
N LEU A 78 -0.54 2.05 0.76
CA LEU A 78 0.73 2.56 1.25
C LEU A 78 1.57 1.38 1.73
N THR A 79 2.76 1.24 1.16
CA THR A 79 3.75 0.23 1.56
C THR A 79 5.01 0.91 2.07
N ALA A 80 5.71 0.26 2.99
CA ALA A 80 6.99 0.72 3.50
C ALA A 80 7.85 -0.48 3.96
N ALA A 81 9.16 -0.28 4.08
CA ALA A 81 10.09 -1.23 4.69
C ALA A 81 10.28 -0.92 6.17
N THR A 82 10.17 -1.94 7.03
CA THR A 82 10.50 -1.85 8.46
C THR A 82 12.01 -1.90 8.66
N ASP A 83 12.48 -1.63 9.88
CA ASP A 83 13.86 -1.82 10.30
C ASP A 83 14.24 -3.30 10.48
N ARG A 84 13.25 -4.20 10.54
CA ARG A 84 13.44 -5.64 10.70
C ARG A 84 13.86 -6.28 9.39
N PHE A 85 14.85 -7.15 9.46
CA PHE A 85 15.22 -8.02 8.35
C PHE A 85 14.35 -9.27 8.37
N ARG A 86 13.84 -9.67 7.21
CA ARG A 86 13.16 -10.95 7.08
C ARG A 86 14.15 -12.05 7.46
N GLU A 87 13.75 -12.93 8.36
CA GLU A 87 14.52 -14.14 8.61
C GLU A 87 14.56 -14.92 7.30
N GLN A 88 15.77 -15.09 6.75
CA GLN A 88 15.96 -16.04 5.67
C GLN A 88 15.69 -17.40 6.29
N VAL A 89 14.50 -17.95 6.04
CA VAL A 89 14.32 -19.40 6.11
C VAL A 89 15.40 -19.93 5.18
N SER A 90 16.41 -20.58 5.75
CA SER A 90 17.57 -21.07 5.04
C SER A 90 17.12 -22.13 4.04
N GLN A 91 16.66 -21.72 2.86
CA GLN A 91 16.63 -22.59 1.71
C GLN A 91 18.07 -22.78 1.27
N ALA A 92 18.67 -23.81 1.85
CA ALA A 92 19.81 -24.49 1.30
C ALA A 92 19.47 -24.95 -0.13
N SER A 93 19.69 -24.07 -1.09
CA SER A 93 20.17 -24.44 -2.42
C SER A 93 20.73 -23.18 -3.07
N ARG A 94 21.95 -22.82 -2.64
CA ARG A 94 22.76 -21.82 -3.34
C ARG A 94 23.15 -22.42 -4.68
N MET A 95 22.30 -22.24 -5.70
CA MET A 95 22.77 -22.32 -7.09
C MET A 95 23.75 -21.16 -7.28
N ASN A 96 25.02 -21.48 -7.13
CA ASN A 96 26.13 -20.55 -7.24
C ASN A 96 26.35 -20.22 -8.73
N ASN A 97 25.84 -19.09 -9.19
CA ASN A 97 26.05 -18.60 -10.56
C ASN A 97 27.37 -17.82 -10.74
N GLY A 98 28.37 -18.03 -9.87
CA GLY A 98 29.70 -17.44 -10.01
C GLY A 98 29.78 -15.92 -9.84
N ARG A 99 28.70 -15.26 -9.41
CA ARG A 99 28.70 -13.85 -9.01
C ARG A 99 28.84 -13.75 -7.50
N GLU A 100 29.67 -12.83 -7.03
CA GLU A 100 29.83 -12.54 -5.61
C GLU A 100 28.46 -12.23 -5.01
N ASN A 101 28.00 -13.13 -4.15
CA ASN A 101 26.64 -13.11 -3.64
C ASN A 101 26.60 -12.11 -2.49
N THR A 102 26.55 -10.81 -2.81
CA THR A 102 26.25 -9.77 -1.81
C THR A 102 24.81 -10.02 -1.37
N THR A 103 24.67 -10.85 -0.34
CA THR A 103 23.36 -11.27 0.16
C THR A 103 22.80 -10.09 0.97
N MET A 104 22.24 -9.09 0.28
CA MET A 104 21.43 -8.08 0.95
C MET A 104 20.21 -8.79 1.53
N ARG A 105 20.14 -8.83 2.87
CA ARG A 105 18.98 -9.37 3.57
C ARG A 105 17.79 -8.44 3.27
N PRO A 106 16.69 -8.94 2.71
CA PRO A 106 15.51 -8.10 2.49
C PRO A 106 14.91 -7.69 3.82
N ARG A 107 14.45 -6.43 3.91
CA ARG A 107 13.66 -5.94 5.04
C ARG A 107 12.25 -6.51 4.98
N VAL A 108 11.58 -6.58 6.13
CA VAL A 108 10.16 -6.93 6.19
C VAL A 108 9.36 -5.75 5.64
N GLY A 109 8.41 -6.02 4.75
CA GLY A 109 7.49 -5.02 4.23
C GLY A 109 6.32 -4.83 5.19
N ALA A 110 5.85 -3.60 5.33
CA ALA A 110 4.61 -3.24 5.98
C ALA A 110 3.68 -2.56 4.98
N SER A 111 2.37 -2.74 5.13
CA SER A 111 1.38 -2.10 4.27
C SER A 111 0.09 -1.73 4.99
N VAL A 112 -0.58 -0.70 4.49
CA VAL A 112 -1.97 -0.36 4.79
C VAL A 112 -2.68 -0.01 3.48
N SER A 113 -3.96 -0.31 3.39
CA SER A 113 -4.79 -0.03 2.22
C SER A 113 -6.17 0.42 2.67
N GLY A 114 -6.83 1.21 1.84
CA GLY A 114 -8.19 1.64 2.08
C GLY A 114 -8.80 2.21 0.82
N ALA A 115 -9.97 2.82 0.96
CA ALA A 115 -10.69 3.44 -0.13
C ALA A 115 -11.26 4.80 0.28
N PHE A 116 -11.47 5.67 -0.69
CA PHE A 116 -12.14 6.95 -0.52
C PHE A 116 -12.93 7.27 -1.78
N HIS A 117 -13.91 8.16 -1.67
CA HIS A 117 -14.69 8.59 -2.82
C HIS A 117 -14.28 9.97 -3.28
N VAL A 118 -14.32 10.17 -4.59
CA VAL A 118 -14.19 11.47 -5.21
C VAL A 118 -15.52 11.89 -5.81
N ARG A 119 -15.91 13.13 -5.53
CA ARG A 119 -17.08 13.80 -6.12
C ARG A 119 -16.75 15.25 -6.44
N ASP A 120 -17.12 15.70 -7.63
CA ASP A 120 -16.77 17.01 -8.18
C ASP A 120 -15.23 17.26 -8.12
N GLY A 121 -14.44 16.20 -8.38
CA GLY A 121 -12.97 16.25 -8.30
C GLY A 121 -12.40 16.44 -6.89
N ARG A 122 -13.21 16.23 -5.83
CA ARG A 122 -12.79 16.34 -4.42
C ARG A 122 -13.06 15.06 -3.64
N ILE A 123 -12.13 14.71 -2.77
CA ILE A 123 -12.23 13.60 -1.82
C ILE A 123 -13.32 13.92 -0.79
N ARG A 124 -14.23 12.96 -0.61
CA ARG A 124 -15.25 12.93 0.43
C ARG A 124 -14.99 11.73 1.33
N GLU A 125 -14.83 11.98 2.62
CA GLU A 125 -14.99 10.93 3.63
C GLU A 125 -16.49 10.62 3.70
N PHE A 126 -16.85 9.35 3.53
CA PHE A 126 -18.15 8.90 3.96
C PHE A 126 -18.00 8.50 5.43
N GLU A 127 -18.66 9.22 6.34
CA GLU A 127 -19.03 8.63 7.63
C GLU A 127 -19.81 7.35 7.33
N ASP A 128 -19.48 6.28 8.05
CA ASP A 128 -20.11 4.97 7.92
C ASP A 128 -21.62 5.13 7.75
N ILE A 129 -22.17 4.49 6.71
CA ILE A 129 -23.59 4.45 6.47
C ILE A 129 -24.18 3.68 7.65
N GLU A 130 -24.74 4.39 8.64
CA GLU A 130 -25.59 3.76 9.64
C GLU A 130 -26.69 3.01 8.89
N GLU A 131 -26.64 1.69 8.99
CA GLU A 131 -27.61 0.75 8.47
C GLU A 131 -29.00 1.23 8.95
N SER A 132 -29.73 1.83 8.01
CA SER A 132 -31.11 2.28 8.18
C SER A 132 -31.92 1.19 8.86
N GLN A 133 -32.21 1.38 10.14
CA GLN A 133 -33.17 0.57 10.86
C GLN A 133 -34.50 0.65 10.11
N GLY A 134 -34.86 -0.45 9.45
CA GLY A 134 -36.18 -0.65 8.90
C GLY A 134 -37.19 -0.60 10.04
N LEU A 135 -38.12 0.35 9.93
CA LEU A 135 -39.39 0.37 10.68
C LEU A 135 -40.48 -0.25 9.80
#